data_AF-A0A9X6X8W6-F1
#
_entry.id   AF-A0A9X6X8W6-F1
#
_cell.length_a   1.000
_cell.length_b   1.000
_cell.length_c   1.000
_cell.angle_alpha   90.00
_cell.angle_beta   90.00
_cell.angle_gamma   90.00
#
_symmetry.space_group_name_H-M   'P 1'
#
loop_
_entity.id
_entity.type
_entity.pdbx_description
1 polymer ?
#
loop_
_entity_poly.entity_id
_entity_poly.type
_entity_poly.pdbx_seq_one_letter_code
_entity_poly.pdbx_strand_id
1 'polypeptide(L)'
;MDLEKAPKGFEFVITQLINITHDIHLSMWILYGLIVVLCIVVYHLGFAKKLSILKSLIIYVLLMIGCSFLTFLALRIPIVEALLASVFVLGVYKIRLHQSKKNNATT
;
A
#
# COMPACT_ATOMS: atom_id res chain seq x y z
N MET A 1 -23.36 -19.36 -13.44
CA MET A 1 -22.86 -18.43 -14.47
C MET A 1 -21.64 -17.76 -13.89
N ASP A 2 -20.56 -18.53 -13.92
CA ASP A 2 -19.16 -18.11 -14.10
C ASP A 2 -18.61 -17.07 -13.13
N LEU A 3 -18.36 -17.55 -11.91
CA LEU A 3 -17.22 -17.13 -11.10
C LEU A 3 -15.91 -17.47 -11.84
N GLU A 4 -15.59 -16.71 -12.89
CA GLU A 4 -14.31 -16.82 -13.60
C GLU A 4 -13.26 -15.92 -12.91
N LYS A 5 -12.68 -16.50 -11.85
CA LYS A 5 -11.31 -16.27 -11.34
C LYS A 5 -10.79 -14.83 -11.32
N ALA A 6 -11.17 -14.10 -10.28
CA ALA A 6 -10.33 -13.02 -9.75
C ALA A 6 -9.16 -13.61 -8.92
N PRO A 7 -7.98 -12.95 -8.86
CA PRO A 7 -6.79 -13.50 -8.22
C PRO A 7 -6.97 -13.72 -6.70
N LYS A 8 -6.57 -14.91 -6.24
CA LYS A 8 -6.77 -15.46 -4.87
C LYS A 8 -6.36 -14.58 -3.69
N GLY A 9 -5.55 -13.54 -3.91
CA GLY A 9 -5.14 -12.61 -2.84
C GLY A 9 -6.22 -11.59 -2.47
N PHE A 10 -7.00 -11.12 -3.45
CA PHE A 10 -8.00 -10.08 -3.20
C PHE A 10 -9.24 -10.63 -2.45
N GLU A 11 -9.70 -11.83 -2.79
CA GLU A 11 -10.82 -12.46 -2.09
C GLU A 11 -10.57 -12.59 -0.59
N PHE A 12 -9.34 -12.92 -0.16
CA PHE A 12 -9.03 -13.05 1.25
C PHE A 12 -9.35 -11.74 2.01
N VAL A 13 -8.88 -10.60 1.51
CA VAL A 13 -9.13 -9.29 2.14
C VAL A 13 -10.62 -8.94 2.11
N ILE A 14 -11.31 -9.18 0.99
CA ILE A 14 -12.75 -8.88 0.85
C ILE A 14 -13.59 -9.75 1.79
N THR A 15 -13.31 -11.06 1.87
CA THR A 15 -14.00 -11.97 2.79
C THR A 15 -13.78 -11.58 4.24
N GLN A 16 -12.56 -11.18 4.63
CA GLN A 16 -12.29 -10.67 5.98
C GLN A 16 -13.11 -9.41 6.28
N LEU A 17 -13.19 -8.50 5.32
CA LEU A 17 -13.88 -7.22 5.47
C LEU A 17 -15.41 -7.40 5.50
N ILE A 18 -15.97 -8.24 4.65
CA ILE A 18 -17.40 -8.62 4.66
C ILE A 18 -17.75 -9.32 5.98
N ASN A 19 -16.91 -10.22 6.47
CA ASN A 19 -17.15 -10.90 7.75
C ASN A 19 -17.16 -9.93 8.95
N ILE A 20 -16.38 -8.86 8.89
CA ILE A 20 -16.30 -7.82 9.93
C ILE A 20 -17.42 -6.79 9.82
N THR A 21 -17.79 -6.39 8.60
CA THR A 21 -18.75 -5.30 8.36
C THR A 21 -20.18 -5.83 8.16
N HIS A 22 -20.37 -7.12 7.90
CA HIS A 22 -21.65 -7.79 7.60
C HIS A 22 -22.43 -7.23 6.39
N ASP A 23 -21.99 -6.08 5.84
CA ASP A 23 -22.56 -5.38 4.69
C ASP A 23 -21.57 -5.32 3.52
N ILE A 24 -21.99 -5.82 2.35
CA ILE A 24 -21.17 -5.84 1.13
C ILE A 24 -20.88 -4.42 0.63
N HIS A 25 -21.85 -3.51 0.74
CA HIS A 25 -21.71 -2.15 0.23
C HIS A 25 -20.62 -1.39 0.96
N LEU A 26 -20.61 -1.44 2.31
CA LEU A 26 -19.58 -0.81 3.14
C LEU A 26 -18.19 -1.42 2.91
N SER A 27 -18.12 -2.73 2.70
CA SER A 27 -16.86 -3.43 2.42
C SER A 27 -16.15 -2.87 1.17
N MET A 28 -16.89 -2.50 0.11
CA MET A 28 -16.27 -1.89 -1.08
C MET A 28 -15.70 -0.50 -0.81
N TRP A 29 -16.40 0.34 -0.04
CA TRP A 29 -15.90 1.66 0.35
C TRP A 29 -14.65 1.57 1.22
N ILE A 30 -14.64 0.65 2.18
CA ILE A 30 -13.48 0.45 3.08
C ILE A 30 -12.28 -0.09 2.30
N LEU A 31 -12.49 -1.01 1.37
CA LEU A 31 -11.40 -1.50 0.51
C LEU A 31 -10.78 -0.37 -0.33
N TYR A 32 -11.61 0.48 -0.94
CA TYR A 32 -11.09 1.65 -1.67
C TYR A 32 -10.27 2.56 -0.75
N GLY A 33 -10.78 2.83 0.46
CA GLY A 33 -10.05 3.55 1.50
C GLY A 33 -8.73 2.87 1.88
N LEU A 34 -8.72 1.54 2.03
CA LEU A 34 -7.54 0.75 2.37
C LEU A 34 -6.45 0.89 1.30
N ILE A 35 -6.81 0.80 0.02
CA ILE A 35 -5.88 0.98 -1.10
C ILE A 35 -5.27 2.38 -1.07
N VAL A 36 -6.09 3.41 -0.89
CA VAL A 36 -5.63 4.81 -0.81
C VAL A 36 -4.67 5.00 0.37
N VAL A 37 -5.03 4.49 1.56
CA VAL A 37 -4.19 4.56 2.76
C VAL A 37 -2.87 3.82 2.56
N LEU A 38 -2.90 2.58 2.04
CA LEU A 38 -1.68 1.83 1.73
C LEU A 38 -0.80 2.60 0.75
N CYS A 39 -1.37 3.26 -0.26
CA CYS A 39 -0.62 4.06 -1.22
C CYS A 39 0.09 5.24 -0.56
N ILE A 40 -0.59 5.93 0.36
CA ILE A 40 -0.02 7.01 1.16
C ILE A 40 1.12 6.47 2.03
N VAL A 41 0.92 5.33 2.70
CA VAL A 41 1.94 4.70 3.56
C VAL A 41 3.16 4.29 2.75
N VAL A 42 2.98 3.62 1.60
CA VAL A 42 4.07 3.24 0.69
C VAL A 42 4.82 4.46 0.19
N TYR A 43 4.11 5.54 -0.18
CA TYR A 43 4.75 6.80 -0.55
C TYR A 43 5.62 7.33 0.60
N HIS A 44 5.08 7.38 1.81
CA HIS A 44 5.78 7.90 2.98
C HIS A 44 6.97 7.02 3.42
N LEU A 45 6.88 5.70 3.22
CA LEU A 45 7.96 4.74 3.53
C LEU A 45 9.02 4.64 2.43
N GLY A 46 8.59 4.61 1.16
CA GLY A 46 9.46 4.54 -0.01
C GLY A 46 10.31 5.80 -0.15
N PHE A 47 9.75 6.95 0.19
CA PHE A 47 10.47 8.22 0.24
C PHE A 47 10.92 8.53 1.66
N ALA A 48 11.72 7.64 2.28
CA ALA A 48 12.35 7.79 3.60
C ALA A 48 13.28 9.02 3.76
N LYS A 49 12.86 10.20 3.31
CA LYS A 49 13.64 11.42 3.24
C LYS A 49 12.78 12.59 3.70
N LYS A 50 13.34 13.41 4.61
CA LYS A 50 12.80 14.74 4.96
C LYS A 50 12.54 15.52 3.68
N LEU A 51 11.28 15.78 3.36
CA LEU A 51 10.92 16.49 2.14
C LEU A 51 10.83 17.99 2.42
N SER A 52 11.78 18.71 1.84
CA SER A 52 11.64 20.14 1.53
C SER A 52 10.37 20.36 0.69
N ILE A 53 9.59 21.38 1.03
CA ILE A 53 8.23 21.67 0.53
C ILE A 53 8.11 21.62 -1.00
N LEU A 54 9.14 22.08 -1.73
CA LEU A 54 9.17 22.05 -3.19
C LEU A 54 9.16 20.64 -3.79
N LYS A 55 9.76 19.64 -3.12
CA LYS A 55 9.77 18.26 -3.63
C LYS A 55 8.42 17.59 -3.44
N SER A 56 7.71 17.90 -2.36
CA SER A 56 6.37 17.38 -2.09
C SER A 56 5.41 17.62 -3.26
N LEU A 57 5.52 18.76 -3.94
CA LEU A 57 4.71 19.08 -5.11
C LEU A 57 4.92 18.09 -6.27
N ILE A 58 6.18 17.74 -6.59
CA ILE A 58 6.49 16.79 -7.65
C ILE A 58 5.91 15.40 -7.34
N ILE A 59 5.98 14.98 -6.07
CA ILE A 59 5.46 13.66 -5.73
C ILE A 59 3.94 13.68 -5.61
N TYR A 60 3.30 14.79 -5.24
CA TYR A 60 1.84 14.87 -5.29
C TYR A 60 1.32 14.71 -6.72
N VAL A 61 2.02 15.28 -7.71
CA VAL A 61 1.73 15.07 -9.14
C VAL A 61 1.97 13.61 -9.55
N LEU A 62 3.09 13.02 -9.15
CA LEU A 62 3.37 11.61 -9.41
C LEU A 62 2.36 10.67 -8.73
N LEU A 63 1.88 11.02 -7.54
CA LEU A 63 0.87 10.28 -6.79
C LEU A 63 -0.49 10.35 -7.49
N MET A 64 -0.85 11.51 -8.03
CA MET A 64 -2.08 11.68 -8.82
C MET A 64 -2.06 10.78 -10.07
N ILE A 65 -0.93 10.77 -10.80
CA ILE A 65 -0.74 9.91 -11.98
C ILE A 65 -0.66 8.42 -11.58
N GLY A 66 0.03 8.12 -10.49
CA GLY A 66 0.18 6.79 -9.93
C GLY A 66 -1.17 6.20 -9.50
N CYS A 67 -2.05 7.00 -8.88
CA CYS A 67 -3.41 6.57 -8.53
C CYS A 67 -4.25 6.21 -9.76
N SER A 68 -4.12 6.95 -10.86
CA SER A 68 -4.77 6.61 -12.14
C SER A 68 -4.25 5.26 -12.67
N PHE A 69 -2.94 5.03 -12.59
CA PHE A 69 -2.32 3.77 -13.01
C PHE A 69 -2.69 2.62 -12.06
N LEU A 70 -2.78 2.88 -10.75
CA LEU A 70 -3.13 1.91 -9.72
C LEU A 70 -4.57 1.44 -9.87
N THR A 71 -5.48 2.36 -10.18
CA THR A 71 -6.88 2.05 -10.51
C THR A 71 -6.96 1.16 -11.75
N PHE A 72 -6.12 1.42 -12.74
CA PHE A 72 -6.05 0.60 -13.95
C PHE A 72 -5.48 -0.81 -13.68
N LEU A 73 -4.45 -0.92 -12.84
CA LEU A 73 -3.86 -2.21 -12.44
C LEU A 73 -4.76 -2.99 -11.47
N ALA A 74 -5.51 -2.31 -10.61
CA ALA A 74 -6.43 -2.91 -9.65
C ALA A 74 -7.51 -3.76 -10.35
N LEU A 75 -7.84 -3.46 -11.60
CA LEU A 75 -8.79 -4.23 -12.41
C LEU A 75 -8.28 -5.62 -12.80
N ARG A 76 -6.95 -5.85 -12.81
CA ARG A 76 -6.37 -7.08 -13.36
C ARG A 76 -5.24 -7.71 -12.54
N ILE A 77 -4.74 -7.03 -11.51
CA ILE A 77 -3.58 -7.43 -10.72
C ILE A 77 -3.88 -7.21 -9.22
N PRO A 78 -3.51 -8.16 -8.32
CA PRO A 78 -3.75 -8.05 -6.87
C PRO A 78 -2.89 -6.94 -6.23
N ILE A 79 -3.30 -5.69 -6.42
CA ILE A 79 -2.54 -4.51 -6.06
C ILE A 79 -2.39 -4.33 -4.55
N VAL A 80 -3.42 -4.72 -3.79
CA VAL A 80 -3.45 -4.64 -2.32
C VAL A 80 -2.32 -5.49 -1.74
N GLU A 81 -2.20 -6.73 -2.19
CA GLU A 81 -1.13 -7.65 -1.78
C GLU A 81 0.25 -7.13 -2.17
N ALA A 82 0.39 -6.56 -3.38
CA ALA A 82 1.66 -5.98 -3.83
C ALA A 82 2.09 -4.78 -2.98
N LEU A 83 1.16 -3.89 -2.61
CA LEU A 83 1.45 -2.77 -1.71
C LEU A 83 1.77 -3.28 -0.31
N LEU A 84 1.02 -4.25 0.21
CA LEU A 84 1.26 -4.82 1.54
C LEU A 84 2.63 -5.49 1.63
N ALA A 85 3.01 -6.27 0.62
CA ALA A 85 4.34 -6.88 0.51
C ALA A 85 5.45 -5.82 0.44
N SER A 86 5.23 -4.73 -0.32
CA SER A 86 6.19 -3.62 -0.39
C SER A 86 6.37 -2.94 0.97
N VAL A 87 5.27 -2.60 1.66
CA VAL A 87 5.33 -2.04 3.03
C VAL A 87 6.06 -2.98 3.97
N PHE A 88 5.77 -4.29 3.91
CA PHE A 88 6.38 -5.29 4.77
C PHE A 88 7.90 -5.37 4.55
N VAL A 89 8.35 -5.49 3.30
CA VAL A 89 9.77 -5.55 2.94
C VAL A 89 10.50 -4.28 3.36
N LEU A 90 9.95 -3.10 3.07
CA LEU A 90 10.54 -1.83 3.49
C LEU A 90 10.55 -1.66 5.01
N GLY A 91 9.49 -2.10 5.70
CA GLY A 91 9.41 -2.09 7.16
C GLY A 91 10.54 -2.90 7.79
N VAL A 92 10.70 -4.15 7.36
CA VAL A 92 11.80 -5.03 7.80
C VAL A 92 13.17 -4.42 7.47
N TYR A 93 13.34 -3.89 6.26
CA TYR A 93 14.58 -3.23 5.84
C TYR A 93 14.93 -2.03 6.73
N LYS A 94 13.95 -1.19 7.06
CA LYS A 94 14.16 0.01 7.89
C LYS A 94 14.58 -0.35 9.32
N ILE A 95 14.00 -1.42 9.87
CA ILE A 95 14.37 -1.94 11.20
C ILE A 95 15.83 -2.39 11.20
N ARG A 96 16.26 -3.17 10.19
CA ARG A 96 17.66 -3.59 10.05
C ARG A 96 18.61 -2.39 9.90
N LEU A 97 18.27 -1.43 9.05
CA LEU A 97 19.14 -0.28 8.78
C LEU A 97 19.34 0.62 10.01
N HIS A 98 18.29 0.84 10.81
CA HIS A 98 18.40 1.60 12.05
C HIS A 98 19.24 0.88 13.12
N GLN A 99 19.22 -0.45 13.15
CA GLN A 99 20.08 -1.22 14.07
C GLN A 99 21.56 -1.13 13.71
N SER A 100 21.93 -1.19 12.42
CA SER A 100 23.33 -1.06 11.99
C SER A 100 23.95 0.33 12.28
N LYS A 101 23.14 1.38 12.35
CA LYS A 101 23.64 2.73 12.69
C LYS A 101 23.92 2.91 14.19
N LYS A 102 23.31 2.11 15.06
CA LYS A 102 23.54 2.19 16.52
C LYS A 102 24.84 1.50 16.96
N ASN A 103 25.34 0.53 16.19
CA ASN A 103 26.53 -0.25 16.51
C ASN A 103 27.87 0.43 16.13
N ASN A 104 27.84 1.55 15.40
CA ASN A 104 29.05 2.27 14.95
C ASN A 104 29.32 3.58 15.71
N ALA A 105 28.58 3.86 16.80
CA ALA A 105 28.72 5.10 17.58
C ALA A 105 29.38 4.86 18.96
N THR A 106 29.95 3.68 19.21
CA THR A 106 30.52 3.30 20.53
C THR A 106 31.91 2.66 20.43
N THR A 107 32.73 3.05 19.46
CA THR A 107 34.17 2.76 19.48
C THR A 107 34.95 4.04 19.27
#